data_AF-A0A8J7P612-F1
#
_entry.id   AF-A0A8J7P612-F1
#
_cell.length_a   1.000
_cell.length_b   1.000
_cell.length_c   1.000
_cell.angle_alpha   90.00
_cell.angle_beta   90.00
_cell.angle_gamma   90.00
#
_symmetry.space_group_name_H-M   'P 1'
#
loop_
_entity.id
_entity.type
_entity.pdbx_description
1 polymer ?
#
loop_
_entity_poly.entity_id
_entity_poly.type
_entity_poly.pdbx_seq_one_letter_code
_entity_poly.pdbx_strand_id
1 'polypeptide(L)'
;MDKKSIQKFFIRKLRDFSPPKWGASHTEERNLFKGMPKHLIGRKETKDALEELYKIGFIIKYKKTHETHVSLNNKIPLILDKWFRYYQHMQMEFCVLENHPVHVEF
;
A
#
# COMPACT_ATOMS: atom_id res chain seq x y z
N MET A 1 -1.42 -6.57 11.86
CA MET A 1 -0.76 -6.02 10.67
C MET A 1 -0.77 -4.51 10.81
N ASP A 2 0.38 -3.85 10.75
CA ASP A 2 0.47 -2.40 10.96
C ASP A 2 -0.13 -1.59 9.82
N LYS A 3 -0.51 -0.35 10.10
CA LYS A 3 -1.12 0.58 9.13
C LYS A 3 -0.29 0.71 7.84
N LYS A 4 1.03 0.88 7.97
CA LYS A 4 1.98 0.97 6.84
C LYS A 4 1.97 -0.31 5.98
N SER A 5 1.90 -1.47 6.61
CA SER A 5 1.84 -2.76 5.92
C SER A 5 0.55 -2.93 5.14
N ILE A 6 -0.58 -2.46 5.70
CA ILE A 6 -1.87 -2.42 5.01
C ILE A 6 -1.82 -1.48 3.79
N GLN A 7 -1.20 -0.29 3.95
CA GLN A 7 -1.04 0.65 2.84
C GLN A 7 -0.19 0.06 1.71
N LYS A 8 0.94 -0.56 2.06
CA LYS A 8 1.82 -1.26 1.11
C LYS A 8 1.07 -2.38 0.38
N PHE A 9 0.19 -3.10 1.10
CA PHE A 9 -0.65 -4.13 0.49
C PHE A 9 -1.57 -3.56 -0.60
N PHE A 10 -2.28 -2.45 -0.34
CA PHE A 10 -3.18 -1.85 -1.33
C PHE A 10 -2.44 -1.33 -2.56
N ILE A 11 -1.32 -0.64 -2.36
CA ILE A 11 -0.49 -0.12 -3.45
C ILE A 11 0.03 -1.27 -4.31
N ARG A 12 0.61 -2.29 -3.66
CA ARG A 12 1.10 -3.50 -4.34
C ARG A 12 -0.02 -4.19 -5.10
N LYS A 13 -1.21 -4.32 -4.51
CA LYS A 13 -2.36 -4.93 -5.16
C LYS A 13 -2.73 -4.23 -6.46
N LEU A 14 -2.83 -2.90 -6.46
CA LEU A 14 -3.16 -2.12 -7.65
C LEU A 14 -2.09 -2.21 -8.75
N ARG A 15 -0.82 -2.26 -8.34
CA ARG A 15 0.34 -2.44 -9.24
C ARG A 15 0.37 -3.84 -9.86
N ASP A 16 0.12 -4.87 -9.07
CA ASP A 16 0.29 -6.27 -9.46
C ASP A 16 -0.93 -6.82 -10.25
N PHE A 17 -1.99 -6.03 -10.43
CA PHE A 17 -3.03 -6.38 -11.41
C PHE A 17 -2.42 -6.47 -12.81
N SER A 18 -2.97 -7.36 -13.64
CA SER A 18 -2.65 -7.45 -15.06
C SER A 18 -3.88 -7.05 -15.88
N PRO A 19 -3.88 -5.90 -16.59
CA PRO A 19 -2.87 -4.84 -16.56
C PRO A 19 -2.92 -4.02 -15.25
N PRO A 20 -1.80 -3.36 -14.87
CA PRO A 20 -1.74 -2.52 -13.67
C PRO A 20 -2.81 -1.43 -13.67
N LYS A 21 -3.36 -1.11 -12.48
CA LYS A 21 -4.45 -0.13 -12.35
C LYS A 21 -3.90 1.27 -12.10
N TRP A 22 -3.66 2.01 -13.19
CA TRP A 22 -3.18 3.39 -13.17
C TRP A 22 -4.13 4.32 -13.92
N GLY A 23 -4.44 5.47 -13.32
CA GLY A 23 -5.23 6.53 -13.95
C GLY A 23 -6.55 6.00 -14.51
N ALA A 24 -6.64 5.93 -15.85
CA ALA A 24 -7.80 5.44 -16.58
C ALA A 24 -8.11 3.95 -16.35
N SER A 25 -7.10 3.13 -16.03
CA SER A 25 -7.28 1.72 -15.66
C SER A 25 -7.64 1.60 -14.19
N HIS A 26 -8.88 1.23 -13.89
CA HIS A 26 -9.42 1.15 -12.53
C HIS A 26 -10.00 -0.23 -12.22
N THR A 27 -10.17 -0.51 -10.93
CA THR A 27 -10.85 -1.71 -10.42
C THR A 27 -11.83 -1.29 -9.35
N GLU A 28 -12.79 -2.12 -8.99
CA GLU A 28 -13.69 -1.82 -7.89
C GLU A 28 -12.97 -1.87 -6.54
N GLU A 29 -13.35 -1.01 -5.60
CA GLU A 29 -12.75 -0.94 -4.26
C GLU A 29 -12.84 -2.28 -3.52
N ARG A 30 -13.91 -3.04 -3.71
CA ARG A 30 -14.06 -4.40 -3.13
C ARG A 30 -12.94 -5.35 -3.53
N ASN A 31 -12.33 -5.15 -4.71
CA ASN A 31 -11.24 -6.00 -5.20
C ASN A 31 -9.91 -5.71 -4.48
N LEU A 32 -9.78 -4.56 -3.81
CA LEU A 32 -8.60 -4.26 -2.98
C LEU A 32 -8.50 -5.21 -1.79
N PHE A 33 -9.64 -5.59 -1.21
CA PHE A 33 -9.67 -6.46 -0.03
C PHE A 33 -9.51 -7.95 -0.38
N LYS A 34 -9.55 -8.32 -1.67
CA LYS A 34 -9.37 -9.71 -2.09
C LYS A 34 -7.96 -10.21 -1.78
N GLY A 35 -7.87 -11.27 -0.99
CA GLY A 35 -6.62 -11.86 -0.51
C GLY A 35 -6.11 -11.26 0.80
N MET A 36 -6.85 -10.34 1.43
CA MET A 36 -6.58 -9.89 2.78
C MET A 36 -7.15 -10.88 3.80
N PRO A 37 -6.51 -11.09 4.97
CA PRO A 37 -7.07 -11.90 6.05
C PRO A 37 -8.45 -11.37 6.47
N LYS A 38 -9.44 -12.27 6.60
CA LYS A 38 -10.84 -11.93 6.91
C LYS A 38 -10.99 -11.06 8.17
N HIS A 39 -10.16 -11.28 9.18
CA HIS A 39 -10.17 -10.54 10.44
C HIS A 39 -9.67 -9.08 10.34
N LEU A 40 -9.03 -8.72 9.22
CA LEU A 40 -8.60 -7.34 8.93
C LEU A 40 -9.58 -6.60 8.02
N ILE A 41 -10.42 -7.32 7.29
CA ILE A 41 -11.44 -6.73 6.42
C ILE A 41 -12.49 -6.06 7.32
N GLY A 42 -12.75 -4.77 7.07
CA GLY A 42 -13.75 -4.00 7.84
C GLY A 42 -13.24 -3.38 9.15
N ARG A 43 -12.03 -3.72 9.60
CA ARG A 43 -11.40 -3.05 10.76
C ARG A 43 -11.20 -1.57 10.49
N LYS A 44 -11.29 -0.77 11.55
CA LYS A 44 -11.04 0.68 11.51
C LYS A 44 -9.64 0.99 10.96
N GLU A 45 -8.63 0.26 11.43
CA GLU A 45 -7.23 0.39 10.98
C GLU A 45 -7.10 0.28 9.45
N THR A 46 -7.79 -0.69 8.86
CA THR A 46 -7.78 -0.93 7.41
C THR A 46 -8.47 0.18 6.65
N LYS A 47 -9.60 0.68 7.17
CA LYS A 47 -10.33 1.81 6.58
C LYS A 47 -9.52 3.10 6.66
N ASP A 48 -8.93 3.38 7.81
CA ASP A 48 -8.09 4.55 8.06
C ASP A 48 -6.84 4.54 7.15
N ALA A 49 -6.23 3.36 6.97
CA ALA A 49 -5.10 3.17 6.06
C ALA A 49 -5.47 3.50 4.60
N LEU A 50 -6.62 3.01 4.13
CA LEU A 50 -7.12 3.27 2.78
C LEU A 50 -7.51 4.74 2.58
N GLU A 51 -8.17 5.34 3.58
CA GLU A 51 -8.59 6.74 3.52
C GLU A 51 -7.42 7.70 3.52
N GLU A 52 -6.34 7.40 4.25
CA GLU A 52 -5.10 8.16 4.19
C GLU A 52 -4.47 8.12 2.79
N LEU A 53 -4.49 6.96 2.11
CA LEU A 53 -4.01 6.87 0.73
C LEU A 53 -4.86 7.70 -0.25
N TYR A 54 -6.15 7.84 0.01
CA TYR A 54 -7.01 8.77 -0.74
C TYR A 54 -6.68 10.23 -0.44
N LYS A 55 -6.47 10.59 0.84
CA LYS A 55 -6.15 11.97 1.26
C LYS A 55 -4.81 12.45 0.70
N ILE A 56 -3.81 11.58 0.69
CA ILE A 56 -2.48 11.89 0.11
C ILE A 56 -2.55 11.90 -1.43
N GLY A 57 -3.65 11.44 -2.02
CA GLY A 57 -3.87 11.40 -3.47
C GLY A 57 -3.15 10.23 -4.15
N PHE A 58 -2.63 9.27 -3.39
CA PHE A 58 -1.90 8.11 -3.89
C PHE A 58 -2.81 7.16 -4.68
N ILE A 59 -4.01 6.96 -4.16
CA ILE A 59 -5.09 6.24 -4.83
C ILE A 59 -6.17 7.26 -5.18
N ILE A 60 -6.65 7.21 -6.42
CA ILE A 60 -7.78 8.00 -6.88
C ILE A 60 -9.02 7.11 -6.80
N LYS A 61 -10.10 7.67 -6.24
CA LYS A 61 -11.42 7.04 -6.25
C LYS A 61 -12.33 7.74 -7.26
N TYR A 62 -13.07 6.95 -8.02
CA TYR A 62 -14.07 7.41 -8.97
C TYR A 62 -15.40 6.71 -8.67
N LYS A 63 -16.46 7.48 -8.49
CA LYS A 63 -17.80 6.93 -8.23
C LYS A 63 -18.54 6.79 -9.56
N LYS A 64 -18.84 5.56 -9.94
CA LYS A 64 -19.81 5.24 -10.98
C LYS A 64 -21.13 4.85 -10.30
N THR A 65 -22.25 4.93 -11.02
CA THR A 65 -23.65 4.93 -10.52
C THR A 65 -23.92 4.09 -9.25
N HIS A 66 -23.33 2.89 -9.11
CA HIS A 66 -23.41 2.06 -7.90
C HIS A 66 -22.08 1.46 -7.42
N GLU A 67 -20.95 1.79 -8.04
CA GLU A 67 -19.66 1.18 -7.77
C GLU A 67 -18.58 2.25 -7.55
N THR A 68 -17.78 2.07 -6.49
CA THR A 68 -16.58 2.89 -6.27
C THR A 68 -15.41 2.18 -6.93
N HIS A 69 -14.85 2.82 -7.95
CA HIS A 69 -13.65 2.36 -8.62
C HIS A 69 -12.42 3.09 -8.10
N VAL A 70 -11.30 2.40 -8.08
CA VAL A 70 -10.03 2.83 -7.53
C VAL A 70 -8.91 2.53 -8.51
N SER A 71 -7.97 3.47 -8.61
CA SER A 71 -6.73 3.31 -9.39
C SER A 71 -5.58 4.05 -8.73
N LEU A 72 -4.34 3.65 -9.05
CA LEU A 72 -3.16 4.43 -8.68
C LEU A 72 -3.14 5.73 -9.45
N ASN A 73 -2.72 6.79 -8.79
CA ASN A 73 -2.57 8.09 -9.41
C ASN A 73 -1.37 8.08 -10.39
N ASN A 74 -1.66 8.31 -11.67
CA ASN A 74 -0.66 8.37 -12.74
C ASN A 74 0.14 9.69 -12.78
N LYS A 75 -0.19 10.67 -11.93
CA LYS A 75 0.58 11.92 -11.76
C LYS A 75 1.59 11.82 -10.61
N ILE A 76 1.53 10.76 -9.81
CA ILE A 76 2.45 10.46 -8.70
C ILE A 76 3.72 9.64 -9.08
N PRO A 77 4.05 9.23 -10.33
CA PRO A 77 5.24 8.42 -10.61
C PRO A 77 6.54 9.00 -10.03
N LEU A 78 6.71 10.33 -10.07
CA LEU A 78 7.87 11.03 -9.50
C LEU A 78 7.97 10.95 -7.96
N ILE A 79 6.84 10.82 -7.27
CA ILE A 79 6.76 10.68 -5.81
C ILE A 79 6.80 9.20 -5.41
N LEU A 80 6.26 8.30 -6.23
CA LEU A 80 6.32 6.84 -6.05
C LEU A 80 7.75 6.32 -6.05
N ASP A 81 8.62 6.77 -6.97
CA ASP A 81 10.04 6.43 -6.94
C ASP A 81 10.73 6.93 -5.66
N LYS A 82 10.35 8.12 -5.19
CA LYS A 82 10.88 8.71 -3.95
C LYS A 82 10.36 8.00 -2.69
N TRP A 83 9.09 7.57 -2.69
CA TRP A 83 8.45 6.81 -1.61
C TRP A 83 8.92 5.36 -1.56
N PHE A 84 9.11 4.71 -2.72
CA PHE A 84 9.72 3.38 -2.78
C PHE A 84 11.15 3.44 -2.26
N ARG A 85 11.96 4.43 -2.66
CA ARG A 85 13.28 4.65 -2.06
C ARG A 85 13.22 4.91 -0.56
N TYR A 86 12.30 5.76 -0.09
CA TYR A 86 12.11 6.06 1.34
C TYR A 86 11.72 4.81 2.16
N TYR A 87 10.83 3.96 1.64
CA TYR A 87 10.44 2.71 2.31
C TYR A 87 11.48 1.59 2.19
N GLN A 88 12.25 1.56 1.10
CA GLN A 88 13.34 0.60 0.91
C GLN A 88 14.55 0.96 1.79
N HIS A 89 14.79 2.25 2.06
CA HIS A 89 15.77 2.72 3.05
C HIS A 89 15.40 2.30 4.49
N MET A 90 14.12 2.39 4.88
CA MET A 90 13.65 1.91 6.19
C MET A 90 13.80 0.40 6.39
N GLN A 91 13.70 -0.43 5.33
CA GLN A 91 13.95 -1.88 5.45
C GLN A 91 15.46 -2.20 5.54
N MET A 92 16.33 -1.37 4.98
CA MET A 92 17.78 -1.51 5.12
C MET A 92 18.26 -1.16 6.55
N GLU A 93 17.71 -0.12 7.18
CA GLU A 93 18.07 0.24 8.57
C GLU A 93 17.64 -0.83 9.58
N PHE A 94 16.55 -1.56 9.33
CA PHE A 94 16.11 -2.65 10.21
C PHE A 94 16.97 -3.93 10.06
N CYS A 95 17.45 -4.23 8.84
CA CYS A 95 18.40 -5.34 8.63
C CYS A 95 19.79 -5.09 9.25
N VAL A 96 20.21 -3.84 9.43
CA VAL A 96 21.53 -3.52 10.01
C VAL A 96 21.53 -3.66 11.54
N LEU A 97 20.38 -3.49 12.20
CA LEU A 97 20.28 -3.58 13.67
C LEU A 97 20.18 -5.02 14.20
N GLU A 98 19.76 -6.00 13.39
CA GLU A 98 19.70 -7.42 13.80
C GLU A 98 21.01 -8.19 13.54
N ASN A 99 22.04 -7.55 12.98
CA ASN A 99 23.33 -8.16 12.67
C ASN A 99 24.47 -7.70 13.60
N HIS A 100 24.18 -7.37 14.86
CA HIS A 100 25.24 -7.27 15.87
C HIS A 100 25.49 -8.66 16.47
N PRO A 101 26.62 -9.33 16.18
CA PRO A 101 27.04 -10.47 16.96
C PRO A 101 27.35 -9.97 18.37
N VAL A 102 26.55 -10.40 19.35
CA VAL A 102 26.95 -10.31 20.75
C VAL A 102 28.11 -11.30 20.88
N HIS A 103 29.34 -10.79 20.84
CA HIS A 103 30.50 -11.56 21.27
C HIS A 103 30.29 -11.88 22.75
N VAL A 104 29.89 -13.12 23.02
CA VAL A 104 29.96 -13.71 24.35
C VAL A 104 31.42 -14.09 24.55
N GLU A 105 32.15 -13.27 25.31
CA GLU A 105 33.44 -13.67 25.85
C GLU A 105 33.20 -14.73 26.93
N PHE A 106 33.83 -15.89 26.76
CA PHE A 106 33.85 -17.01 27.72
C PHE A 106 34.97 -16.83 28.74
#